data_AF-A0A8B7WJ22-F1
#
_entry.id   AF-A0A8B7WJ22-F1
#
_cell.length_a   1.000
_cell.length_b   1.000
_cell.length_c   1.000
_cell.angle_alpha   90.00
_cell.angle_beta   90.00
_cell.angle_gamma   90.00
#
_symmetry.space_group_name_H-M   'P 1'
#
loop_
_entity.id
_entity.type
_entity.pdbx_description
1 polymer ?
#
loop_
_entity_poly.entity_id
_entity_poly.type
_entity_poly.pdbx_seq_one_letter_code
_entity_poly.pdbx_strand_id
1 'polypeptide(L)'
;MRKIGKSVTADRWEKYLIKICQEFNSTWAWEMEKKGYLEMSVECKLALLKYLCECQFDDNLKFKTIINEEDADTMRLQPIGRDKDGLMYWYQLDQDHNVRMYIEEQDDQDGSSWKCIVRNRNELAETLALLKAQIDPVLLKNSSQQDNSSRESPTLEDEETKKEEETPKQGFFVCFLLYLFYLLLLLYLTI
;
A
#
# COMPACT_ATOMS: atom_id res chain seq x y z
N MET A 1 -24.65 -10.36 10.18
CA MET A 1 -24.16 -11.09 8.99
C MET A 1 -23.80 -12.52 9.40
N ARG A 2 -24.00 -13.52 8.53
CA ARG A 2 -23.63 -14.91 8.83
C ARG A 2 -22.10 -15.02 8.84
N LYS A 3 -21.53 -15.71 9.83
CA LYS A 3 -20.08 -15.90 9.96
C LYS A 3 -19.53 -16.58 8.71
N ILE A 4 -18.67 -15.89 7.96
CA ILE A 4 -17.78 -16.52 6.99
C ILE A 4 -17.01 -17.64 7.71
N GLY A 5 -16.91 -18.81 7.07
CA GLY A 5 -16.39 -20.02 7.69
C GLY A 5 -15.02 -19.77 8.33
N LYS A 6 -14.83 -20.21 9.57
CA LYS A 6 -13.58 -20.00 10.35
C LYS A 6 -12.32 -20.54 9.66
N SER A 7 -12.47 -21.43 8.68
CA SER A 7 -11.41 -22.02 7.88
C SER A 7 -11.99 -22.50 6.55
N VAL A 8 -11.18 -22.43 5.50
CA VAL A 8 -11.49 -22.86 4.14
C VAL A 8 -10.35 -23.78 3.70
N THR A 9 -10.68 -24.96 3.17
CA THR A 9 -9.68 -25.89 2.62
C THR A 9 -9.38 -25.53 1.16
N ALA A 10 -8.15 -25.82 0.71
CA ALA A 10 -7.69 -25.50 -0.64
C ALA A 10 -8.48 -26.19 -1.76
N ASP A 11 -9.21 -27.27 -1.48
CA ASP A 11 -10.10 -27.95 -2.44
C ASP A 11 -11.52 -27.35 -2.50
N ARG A 12 -11.88 -26.47 -1.56
CA ARG A 12 -13.26 -25.98 -1.40
C ARG A 12 -13.42 -24.47 -1.54
N TRP A 13 -12.34 -23.70 -1.61
CA TRP A 13 -12.40 -22.24 -1.57
C TRP A 13 -13.32 -21.64 -2.65
N GLU A 14 -13.34 -22.16 -3.88
CA GLU A 14 -14.25 -21.66 -4.92
C GLU A 14 -15.72 -21.82 -4.53
N LYS A 15 -16.09 -22.93 -3.89
CA LYS A 15 -17.47 -23.14 -3.38
C LYS A 15 -17.82 -22.14 -2.27
N TYR A 16 -16.85 -21.70 -1.49
CA TYR A 16 -17.06 -20.63 -0.51
C TYR A 16 -17.20 -19.28 -1.18
N LEU A 17 -16.40 -18.97 -2.20
CA LEU A 17 -16.54 -17.73 -2.97
C LEU A 17 -17.89 -17.65 -3.66
N ILE A 18 -18.40 -18.73 -4.23
CA ILE A 18 -19.75 -18.77 -4.83
C ILE A 18 -20.81 -18.36 -3.80
N LYS A 19 -20.75 -18.90 -2.56
CA LYS A 19 -21.69 -18.51 -1.50
C LYS A 19 -21.60 -17.03 -1.14
N ILE A 20 -20.40 -16.47 -1.13
CA ILE A 20 -20.19 -15.05 -0.89
C ILE A 20 -20.77 -14.23 -2.04
N CYS A 21 -20.51 -14.61 -3.29
CA CYS A 21 -21.11 -13.99 -4.45
C CYS A 21 -22.65 -14.05 -4.38
N GLN A 22 -23.24 -15.14 -3.92
CA GLN A 22 -24.70 -15.26 -3.79
C GLN A 22 -25.30 -14.24 -2.79
N GLU A 23 -24.53 -13.82 -1.78
CA GLU A 23 -24.95 -12.80 -0.81
C GLU A 23 -24.73 -11.37 -1.33
N PHE A 24 -23.81 -11.16 -2.27
CA PHE A 24 -23.39 -9.84 -2.75
C PHE A 24 -23.90 -9.48 -4.15
N ASN A 25 -23.74 -10.39 -5.11
CA ASN A 25 -24.02 -10.18 -6.53
C ASN A 25 -24.34 -11.51 -7.23
N SER A 26 -25.62 -11.74 -7.53
CA SER A 26 -26.11 -12.98 -8.16
C SER A 26 -25.52 -13.23 -9.56
N THR A 27 -25.15 -12.18 -10.30
CA THR A 27 -24.49 -12.30 -11.61
C THR A 27 -23.08 -12.88 -11.44
N TRP A 28 -22.31 -12.41 -10.46
CA TRP A 28 -20.99 -12.94 -10.17
C TRP A 28 -21.04 -14.37 -9.64
N ALA A 29 -22.06 -14.69 -8.85
CA ALA A 29 -22.28 -16.06 -8.38
C ALA A 29 -22.49 -17.01 -9.56
N TRP A 30 -23.37 -16.64 -10.49
CA TRP A 30 -23.62 -17.43 -11.68
C TRP A 30 -22.37 -17.56 -12.55
N GLU A 31 -21.64 -16.46 -12.78
CA GLU A 31 -20.42 -16.49 -13.59
C GLU A 31 -19.35 -17.40 -12.96
N MET A 32 -19.15 -17.31 -11.66
CA MET A 32 -18.23 -18.17 -10.92
C MET A 32 -18.65 -19.64 -10.96
N GLU A 33 -19.95 -19.95 -10.84
CA GLU A 33 -20.49 -21.31 -10.96
C GLU A 33 -20.30 -21.90 -12.36
N LYS A 34 -20.29 -21.06 -13.41
CA LYS A 34 -20.20 -21.52 -14.81
C LYS A 34 -18.79 -21.60 -15.36
N LYS A 35 -17.96 -20.60 -15.04
CA LYS A 35 -16.61 -20.47 -15.60
C LYS A 35 -15.49 -20.80 -14.60
N GLY A 36 -15.81 -20.85 -13.31
CA GLY A 36 -14.80 -20.96 -12.24
C GLY A 36 -14.06 -19.64 -12.02
N TYR A 37 -13.26 -19.55 -10.96
CA TYR A 37 -12.59 -18.30 -10.59
C TYR A 37 -11.58 -17.86 -11.65
N LEU A 38 -10.84 -18.81 -12.26
CA LEU A 38 -9.77 -18.52 -13.21
C LEU A 38 -10.23 -17.65 -14.39
N GLU A 39 -11.43 -17.90 -14.89
CA GLU A 39 -11.98 -17.24 -16.08
C GLU A 39 -12.83 -16.00 -15.77
N MET A 40 -13.00 -15.64 -14.50
CA MET A 40 -13.71 -14.41 -14.14
C MET A 40 -12.94 -13.15 -14.54
N SER A 41 -13.69 -12.06 -14.76
CA SER A 41 -13.11 -10.75 -15.00
C SER A 41 -12.21 -10.32 -13.84
N VAL A 42 -11.16 -9.55 -14.16
CA VAL A 42 -10.25 -9.00 -13.14
C VAL A 42 -11.01 -8.11 -12.16
N GLU A 43 -11.97 -7.33 -12.65
CA GLU A 43 -12.84 -6.49 -11.83
C GLU A 43 -13.58 -7.30 -10.76
N CYS A 44 -14.20 -8.42 -11.14
CA CYS A 44 -14.89 -9.27 -10.18
C CYS A 44 -13.94 -9.89 -9.16
N LYS A 45 -12.77 -10.38 -9.61
CA LYS A 45 -11.73 -10.92 -8.72
C LYS A 45 -11.26 -9.89 -7.70
N LEU A 46 -11.03 -8.66 -8.14
CA LEU A 46 -10.61 -7.55 -7.27
C LEU A 46 -11.70 -7.17 -6.28
N ALA A 47 -12.95 -7.09 -6.72
CA ALA A 47 -14.07 -6.77 -5.84
C ALA A 47 -14.29 -7.84 -4.77
N LEU A 48 -14.19 -9.13 -5.12
CA LEU A 48 -14.27 -10.23 -4.16
C LEU A 48 -13.12 -10.20 -3.17
N LEU A 49 -11.89 -9.97 -3.64
CA LEU A 49 -10.72 -9.83 -2.78
C LEU A 49 -10.90 -8.67 -1.79
N LYS A 50 -11.33 -7.50 -2.27
CA LYS A 50 -11.64 -6.34 -1.43
C LYS A 50 -12.66 -6.69 -0.35
N TYR A 51 -13.79 -7.28 -0.74
CA TYR A 51 -14.85 -7.68 0.21
C TYR A 51 -14.33 -8.64 1.28
N LEU A 52 -13.57 -9.67 0.89
CA LEU A 52 -12.97 -10.62 1.84
C LEU A 52 -12.00 -9.95 2.83
N CYS A 53 -11.23 -8.98 2.35
CA CYS A 53 -10.35 -8.18 3.19
C CYS A 53 -11.16 -7.31 4.16
N GLU A 54 -12.21 -6.63 3.71
CA GLU A 54 -13.11 -5.84 4.57
C GLU A 54 -13.74 -6.70 5.68
N CYS A 55 -14.17 -7.92 5.34
CA CYS A 55 -14.67 -8.88 6.34
C CYS A 55 -13.63 -9.21 7.44
N GLN A 56 -12.32 -9.12 7.18
CA GLN A 56 -11.33 -9.29 8.26
C GLN A 56 -11.39 -8.15 9.28
N PHE A 57 -11.66 -6.92 8.85
CA PHE A 57 -11.78 -5.76 9.74
C PHE A 57 -13.12 -5.74 10.50
N ASP A 58 -14.17 -6.32 9.92
CA ASP A 58 -15.52 -6.33 10.51
C ASP A 58 -15.78 -7.56 11.39
N ASP A 59 -15.44 -8.76 10.91
CA ASP A 59 -15.86 -10.03 11.54
C ASP A 59 -14.72 -10.74 12.31
N ASN A 60 -13.45 -10.48 11.99
CA ASN A 60 -12.32 -11.15 12.64
C ASN A 60 -11.80 -10.33 13.84
N LEU A 61 -12.42 -10.55 15.01
CA LEU A 61 -12.09 -9.83 16.24
C LEU A 61 -10.60 -9.89 16.60
N LYS A 62 -9.94 -11.03 16.40
CA LYS A 62 -8.51 -11.18 16.72
C LYS A 62 -7.65 -10.27 15.83
N PHE A 63 -7.92 -10.28 14.53
CA PHE A 63 -7.23 -9.41 13.58
C PHE A 63 -7.46 -7.94 13.94
N LYS A 64 -8.72 -7.56 14.21
CA LYS A 64 -9.09 -6.20 14.59
C LYS A 64 -8.37 -5.71 15.85
N THR A 65 -8.25 -6.54 16.89
CA THR A 65 -7.51 -6.17 18.11
C THR A 65 -6.06 -5.84 17.81
N ILE A 66 -5.38 -6.69 17.02
CA ILE A 66 -3.97 -6.48 16.67
C ILE A 66 -3.80 -5.19 15.85
N ILE A 67 -4.62 -4.98 14.83
CA ILE A 67 -4.51 -3.79 13.99
C ILE A 67 -4.82 -2.50 14.76
N ASN A 68 -5.76 -2.53 15.71
CA ASN A 68 -6.11 -1.34 16.51
C ASN A 68 -5.02 -0.94 17.52
N GLU A 69 -4.04 -1.80 17.77
CA GLU A 69 -2.87 -1.49 18.62
C GLU A 69 -1.77 -0.74 17.85
N GLU A 70 -1.80 -0.78 16.52
CA GLU A 70 -0.83 -0.13 15.65
C GLU A 70 -1.18 1.34 15.39
N ASP A 71 -0.15 2.17 15.20
CA ASP A 71 -0.35 3.57 14.85
C ASP A 71 -0.82 3.73 13.40
N ALA A 72 -1.92 4.44 13.20
CA ALA A 72 -2.56 4.55 11.89
C ALA A 72 -1.69 5.25 10.85
N ASP A 73 -0.82 6.17 11.25
CA ASP A 73 0.05 6.89 10.32
C ASP A 73 1.24 6.03 9.89
N THR A 74 1.72 5.15 10.77
CA THR A 74 2.71 4.11 10.41
C THR A 74 2.13 3.03 9.50
N MET A 75 0.82 2.80 9.58
CA MET A 75 0.06 1.87 8.75
C MET A 75 -0.50 2.49 7.47
N ARG A 76 -0.09 3.69 7.07
CA ARG A 76 -0.47 4.25 5.77
C ARG A 76 0.76 4.56 4.94
N LEU A 77 0.65 4.36 3.62
CA LEU A 77 1.56 5.06 2.73
C LEU A 77 1.44 6.54 3.03
N GLN A 78 2.59 7.20 3.08
CA GLN A 78 2.66 8.63 3.06
C GLN A 78 3.06 9.06 1.65
N PRO A 79 2.48 10.15 1.13
CA PRO A 79 2.92 10.72 -0.12
C PRO A 79 4.39 11.18 0.04
N ILE A 80 5.18 11.00 -1.01
CA ILE A 80 6.59 11.41 -1.01
C ILE A 80 6.76 12.93 -1.10
N GLY A 81 5.71 13.64 -1.49
CA GLY A 81 5.72 15.09 -1.58
C GLY A 81 4.54 15.63 -2.37
N ARG A 82 4.51 16.96 -2.51
CA ARG A 82 3.53 17.69 -3.29
C ARG A 82 4.24 18.71 -4.18
N ASP A 83 3.70 18.98 -5.36
CA ASP A 83 4.21 20.07 -6.19
C ASP A 83 3.54 21.41 -5.87
N LYS A 84 3.91 22.45 -6.61
CA LYS A 84 3.40 23.82 -6.46
C LYS A 84 1.92 23.95 -6.79
N ASP A 85 1.40 23.02 -7.61
CA ASP A 85 0.01 23.00 -8.06
C ASP A 85 -0.86 22.16 -7.12
N GLY A 86 -0.25 21.55 -6.09
CA GLY A 86 -0.93 20.80 -5.03
C GLY A 86 -1.10 19.32 -5.32
N LEU A 87 -0.56 18.80 -6.43
CA LEU A 87 -0.62 17.38 -6.74
C LEU A 87 0.26 16.59 -5.77
N MET A 88 -0.31 15.55 -5.18
CA MET A 88 0.37 14.66 -4.25
C MET A 88 1.04 13.53 -5.03
N TYR A 89 2.31 13.26 -4.74
CA TYR A 89 3.07 12.20 -5.39
C TYR A 89 3.23 11.01 -4.47
N TRP A 90 2.96 9.83 -5.02
CA TRP A 90 3.06 8.56 -4.32
C TRP A 90 4.07 7.67 -5.02
N TYR A 91 4.91 6.99 -4.26
CA TYR A 91 6.01 6.19 -4.81
C TYR A 91 5.94 4.74 -4.32
N GLN A 92 6.18 3.81 -5.24
CA GLN A 92 6.29 2.39 -4.96
C GLN A 92 7.55 1.83 -5.62
N LEU A 93 8.28 1.04 -4.85
CA LEU A 93 9.43 0.25 -5.29
C LEU A 93 9.22 -1.17 -4.79
N ASP A 94 9.17 -2.14 -5.69
CA ASP A 94 9.08 -3.55 -5.30
C ASP A 94 10.48 -4.21 -5.13
N GLN A 95 10.47 -5.49 -4.74
CA GLN A 95 11.70 -6.26 -4.48
C GLN A 95 12.53 -6.52 -5.74
N ASP A 96 11.91 -6.47 -6.91
CA ASP A 96 12.58 -6.62 -8.22
C ASP A 96 13.04 -5.28 -8.79
N HIS A 97 12.98 -4.21 -7.99
CA HIS A 97 13.30 -2.84 -8.34
C HIS A 97 12.42 -2.23 -9.44
N ASN A 98 11.19 -2.72 -9.61
CA ASN A 98 10.21 -2.03 -10.43
C ASN A 98 9.69 -0.81 -9.69
N VAL A 99 9.67 0.32 -10.39
CA VAL A 99 9.24 1.61 -9.86
C VAL A 99 7.88 1.96 -10.40
N ARG A 100 6.99 2.43 -9.53
CA ARG A 100 5.76 3.13 -9.92
C ARG A 100 5.63 4.45 -9.19
N MET A 101 5.11 5.45 -9.89
CA MET A 101 4.73 6.73 -9.31
C MET A 101 3.30 7.06 -9.69
N TYR A 102 2.55 7.59 -8.73
CA TYR A 102 1.17 8.01 -8.89
C TYR A 102 1.01 9.46 -8.47
N ILE A 103 0.03 10.13 -9.07
CA ILE A 103 -0.46 11.44 -8.63
C ILE A 103 -1.89 11.34 -8.15
N GLU A 104 -2.26 12.21 -7.23
CA GLU A 104 -3.60 12.36 -6.66
C GLU A 104 -3.89 13.85 -6.46
N GLU A 105 -5.13 14.26 -6.76
CA GLU A 105 -5.64 15.61 -6.50
C GLU A 105 -6.21 15.66 -5.07
N GLN A 106 -5.85 16.66 -4.26
CA GLN A 106 -6.29 16.70 -2.85
C GLN A 106 -7.78 17.00 -2.65
N ASP A 107 -8.42 17.66 -3.61
CA ASP A 107 -9.85 17.99 -3.58
C ASP A 107 -10.74 16.86 -4.11
N ASP A 108 -10.14 15.74 -4.51
CA ASP A 108 -10.83 14.54 -4.95
C ASP A 108 -11.55 13.85 -3.78
N GLN A 109 -12.87 14.05 -3.71
CA GLN A 109 -13.71 13.48 -2.66
C GLN A 109 -14.05 12.00 -2.90
N ASP A 110 -13.97 11.52 -4.14
CA ASP A 110 -14.35 10.13 -4.48
C ASP A 110 -13.13 9.21 -4.66
N GLY A 111 -11.93 9.77 -4.63
CA GLY A 111 -10.66 9.04 -4.69
C GLY A 111 -10.36 8.46 -6.08
N SER A 112 -11.02 8.96 -7.13
CA SER A 112 -10.85 8.47 -8.51
C SER A 112 -9.73 9.15 -9.31
N SER A 113 -9.10 10.19 -8.78
CA SER A 113 -8.04 10.99 -9.43
C SER A 113 -6.69 10.29 -9.50
N TRP A 114 -6.51 9.17 -8.80
CA TRP A 114 -5.27 8.42 -8.75
C TRP A 114 -4.80 8.00 -10.15
N LYS A 115 -3.67 8.54 -10.58
CA LYS A 115 -3.11 8.26 -11.91
C LYS A 115 -1.68 7.78 -11.84
N CYS A 116 -1.43 6.59 -12.38
CA CYS A 116 -0.07 6.08 -12.57
C CYS A 116 0.63 6.85 -13.71
N ILE A 117 1.66 7.61 -13.35
CA ILE A 117 2.43 8.45 -14.28
C ILE A 117 3.82 7.89 -14.59
N VAL A 118 4.32 6.95 -13.77
CA VAL A 118 5.62 6.28 -13.97
C VAL A 118 5.43 4.78 -13.78
N ARG A 119 5.98 3.98 -14.70
CA ARG A 119 5.99 2.50 -14.63
C ARG A 119 7.40 1.90 -14.66
N ASN A 120 8.42 2.70 -14.93
CA ASN A 120 9.80 2.24 -15.00
C ASN A 120 10.80 3.38 -14.67
N ARG A 121 12.08 3.03 -14.59
CA ARG A 121 13.15 3.96 -14.22
C ARG A 121 13.40 5.08 -15.23
N ASN A 122 13.12 4.85 -16.52
CA ASN A 122 13.32 5.88 -17.55
C ASN A 122 12.25 6.97 -17.43
N GLU A 123 10.98 6.55 -17.32
CA GLU A 123 9.86 7.46 -17.07
C GLU A 123 10.07 8.26 -15.76
N LEU A 124 10.61 7.61 -14.72
CA LEU A 124 10.96 8.31 -13.47
C LEU A 124 11.96 9.44 -13.72
N ALA A 125 13.02 9.18 -14.49
CA ALA A 125 14.05 10.18 -14.78
C ALA A 125 13.47 11.36 -15.58
N GLU A 126 12.60 11.08 -16.55
CA GLU A 126 11.89 12.10 -17.32
C GLU A 126 10.97 12.95 -16.44
N THR A 127 10.12 12.33 -15.62
CA THR A 127 9.24 13.03 -14.67
C THR A 127 10.04 13.89 -13.70
N LEU A 128 11.14 13.38 -13.14
CA LEU A 128 12.00 14.14 -12.24
C LEU A 128 12.65 15.34 -12.92
N ALA A 129 13.07 15.20 -14.18
CA ALA A 129 13.62 16.32 -14.94
C ALA A 129 12.59 17.43 -15.16
N LEU A 130 11.34 17.05 -15.50
CA LEU A 130 10.23 17.99 -15.66
C LEU A 130 9.91 18.71 -14.35
N LEU A 131 9.80 17.98 -13.24
CA LEU A 131 9.52 18.57 -11.93
C LEU A 131 10.63 19.53 -11.50
N LYS A 132 11.90 19.14 -11.68
CA LYS A 132 13.05 20.00 -11.36
C LYS A 132 13.08 21.28 -12.20
N ALA A 133 12.70 21.20 -13.48
CA ALA A 133 12.65 22.36 -14.36
C ALA A 133 11.60 23.41 -13.93
N GLN A 134 10.62 23.01 -13.12
CA GLN A 134 9.59 23.91 -12.60
C GLN A 134 9.98 24.59 -11.28
N ILE A 135 11.10 24.20 -10.66
CA ILE A 135 11.55 24.79 -9.40
C ILE A 135 12.30 26.10 -9.68
N ASP A 136 11.95 27.15 -8.95
CA ASP A 136 12.65 28.43 -9.04
C ASP A 136 14.16 28.27 -8.74
N PRO A 137 15.05 28.79 -9.60
CA PRO A 137 16.51 28.65 -9.43
C PRO A 137 17.04 29.19 -8.09
N VAL A 138 16.33 30.16 -7.50
CA VAL A 138 16.66 30.75 -6.20
C VAL A 138 16.38 29.76 -5.06
N LEU A 139 15.30 28.98 -5.14
CA LEU A 139 14.97 27.96 -4.14
C LEU A 139 15.97 26.80 -4.19
N LEU A 140 16.43 26.40 -5.38
CA LEU A 140 17.43 25.34 -5.58
C LEU A 140 18.78 25.66 -4.91
N LYS A 141 19.21 26.94 -4.92
CA LYS A 141 20.48 27.37 -4.30
C LYS A 141 20.44 27.33 -2.78
N ASN A 142 19.29 27.62 -2.19
CA ASN A 142 19.13 27.63 -0.73
C ASN A 142 19.13 26.21 -0.14
N SER A 143 18.52 25.23 -0.83
CA SER A 143 18.48 23.83 -0.37
C SER A 143 19.88 23.21 -0.32
N SER A 144 20.73 23.54 -1.30
CA SER A 144 22.09 23.01 -1.43
C SER A 144 23.13 23.69 -0.52
N GLN A 145 22.77 24.81 0.13
CA GLN A 145 23.61 25.45 1.16
C GLN A 145 23.27 25.00 2.59
N GLN A 146 22.04 24.54 2.85
CA GLN A 146 21.66 24.09 4.19
C GLN A 146 22.29 22.76 4.62
N ASP A 147 22.65 21.88 3.67
CA ASP A 147 23.31 20.60 3.98
C ASP A 147 24.80 20.73 4.36
N ASN A 148 25.38 21.93 4.32
CA ASN A 148 26.81 22.16 4.59
C ASN A 148 27.09 23.09 5.79
N SER A 149 26.08 23.45 6.58
CA SER A 149 26.23 24.35 7.73
C SER A 149 25.37 23.93 8.92
N SER A 150 25.72 22.80 9.55
CA SER A 150 25.49 22.56 10.99
C SER A 150 26.22 21.28 11.43
N ARG A 151 27.55 21.29 11.30
CA ARG A 151 28.45 20.49 12.15
C ARG A 151 29.13 21.42 13.14
N GLU A 152 28.42 21.78 14.19
CA GLU A 152 29.07 22.19 15.44
C GLU A 152 28.67 21.16 16.50
N SER A 153 29.61 20.27 16.78
CA SER A 153 29.60 19.43 17.98
C SER A 153 29.97 20.30 19.18
N PRO A 154 29.25 20.24 20.31
CA PRO A 154 29.84 20.42 21.62
C PRO A 154 30.23 19.05 22.17
N THR A 155 31.46 19.00 22.65
CA THR A 155 32.13 17.85 23.25
C THR A 155 31.73 17.71 24.73
N LEU A 156 31.28 16.50 25.08
CA LEU A 156 31.35 15.75 26.36
C LEU A 156 30.74 16.35 27.65
N GLU A 157 29.76 15.61 28.21
CA GLU A 157 29.91 14.88 29.47
C GLU A 157 28.95 13.66 29.49
N ASP A 158 29.44 12.54 30.01
CA ASP A 158 28.91 11.18 29.92
C ASP A 158 27.56 10.96 30.64
N GLU A 159 26.71 10.09 30.09
CA GLU A 159 26.03 9.00 30.82
C GLU A 159 25.41 8.01 29.82
N GLU A 160 25.66 6.73 30.09
CA GLU A 160 25.39 5.56 29.26
C GLU A 160 23.88 5.29 29.09
N THR A 161 23.38 5.06 27.87
CA THR A 161 22.52 3.88 27.59
C THR A 161 22.22 3.66 26.10
N LYS A 162 22.57 2.45 25.64
CA LYS A 162 22.01 1.65 24.52
C LYS A 162 21.90 2.28 23.12
N LYS A 163 22.85 1.87 22.26
CA LYS A 163 22.72 1.88 20.80
C LYS A 163 21.59 0.95 20.36
N GLU A 164 20.51 1.49 19.81
CA GLU A 164 19.70 0.79 18.82
C GLU A 164 20.18 1.24 17.43
N GLU A 165 20.59 0.29 16.61
CA GLU A 165 20.91 0.52 15.20
C GLU A 165 19.63 0.91 14.45
N GLU A 166 19.50 2.19 14.11
CA GLU A 166 18.51 2.64 13.14
C GLU A 166 18.92 2.16 11.74
N THR A 167 18.43 0.99 11.35
CA THR A 167 18.33 0.63 9.94
C THR A 167 17.34 1.58 9.26
N PRO A 168 17.62 2.10 8.04
CA PRO A 168 16.72 3.00 7.36
C PRO A 168 15.40 2.28 7.07
N LYS A 169 14.30 2.72 7.72
CA LYS A 169 12.94 2.22 7.51
C LYS A 169 12.35 2.71 6.18
N GLN A 170 13.07 2.52 5.08
CA GLN A 170 12.57 2.73 3.73
C GLN A 170 12.08 1.38 3.19
N GLY A 171 10.76 1.18 3.18
CA GLY A 171 10.16 0.08 2.41
C GLY A 171 8.96 -0.67 3.01
N PHE A 172 8.28 -0.16 4.05
CA PHE A 172 7.31 -1.00 4.78
C PHE A 172 5.88 -1.06 4.23
N PHE A 173 5.52 -0.39 3.12
CA PHE A 173 4.12 -0.44 2.66
C PHE A 173 3.81 -1.39 1.51
N VAL A 174 4.80 -1.75 0.70
CA VAL A 174 4.66 -3.00 -0.06
C VAL A 174 4.43 -4.14 0.93
N CYS A 175 4.96 -4.00 2.15
CA CYS A 175 4.70 -4.90 3.26
C CYS A 175 3.25 -4.91 3.74
N PHE A 176 2.37 -3.90 3.75
CA PHE A 176 1.02 -4.13 4.35
C PHE A 176 0.09 -4.94 3.43
N LEU A 177 0.05 -4.64 2.13
CA LEU A 177 -0.66 -5.47 1.17
C LEU A 177 0.06 -6.80 0.93
N LEU A 178 1.40 -6.84 0.88
CA LEU A 178 2.13 -8.12 0.91
C LEU A 178 1.93 -8.84 2.23
N TYR A 179 1.69 -8.20 3.37
CA TYR A 179 1.53 -8.84 4.68
C TYR A 179 0.10 -9.35 4.81
N LEU A 180 -0.90 -8.65 4.26
CA LEU A 180 -2.23 -9.22 4.03
C LEU A 180 -2.16 -10.38 3.02
N PHE A 181 -1.42 -10.23 1.92
CA PHE A 181 -1.23 -11.28 0.92
C PHE A 181 -0.41 -12.45 1.47
N TYR A 182 0.57 -12.22 2.34
CA TYR A 182 1.50 -13.17 2.96
C TYR A 182 0.88 -13.82 4.19
N LEU A 183 0.04 -13.11 4.96
CA LEU A 183 -0.87 -13.74 5.93
C LEU A 183 -1.89 -14.60 5.22
N LEU A 184 -2.48 -14.14 4.11
CA LEU A 184 -3.38 -14.95 3.29
C LEU A 184 -2.63 -16.16 2.69
N LEU A 185 -1.39 -16.01 2.25
CA LEU A 185 -0.54 -17.08 1.71
C LEU A 185 -0.12 -18.06 2.82
N LEU A 186 0.27 -17.59 4.01
CA LEU A 186 0.63 -18.41 5.18
C LEU A 186 -0.59 -19.17 5.73
N LEU A 187 -1.77 -18.54 5.75
CA LEU A 187 -3.03 -19.21 6.06
C LEU A 187 -3.37 -20.30 5.02
N TYR A 188 -2.93 -20.13 3.77
CA TYR A 188 -3.10 -21.12 2.70
C TYR A 188 -2.05 -22.24 2.68
N LEU A 189 -0.83 -22.01 3.18
CA LEU A 189 0.27 -22.99 3.18
C LEU A 189 0.39 -23.81 4.47
N THR A 190 -0.40 -23.51 5.50
CA THR A 190 -0.38 -24.24 6.79
C THR A 190 -1.61 -25.17 6.96
N ILE A 191 -2.32 -25.47 5.88
CA ILE A 191 -3.38 -26.52 5.79
C ILE A 191 -3.00 -27.47 4.67
#